data_AF-A0A2N1UDS0-F1
#
_entry.id   AF-A0A2N1UDS0-F1
#
_cell.length_a   1.000
_cell.length_b   1.000
_cell.length_c   1.000
_cell.angle_alpha   90.00
_cell.angle_beta   90.00
_cell.angle_gamma   90.00
#
_symmetry.space_group_name_H-M   'P 1'
#
loop_
_entity.id
_entity.type
_entity.pdbx_description
1 polymer ?
#
loop_
_entity_poly.entity_id
_entity_poly.type
_entity_poly.pdbx_seq_one_letter_code
_entity_poly.pdbx_strand_id
1 'polypeptide(L)'
;MRRFFLSISCLFIFSCLFYGNESIAADNQINSGRPGLGEFASFAQHLEAARNANRAGRQEEEQSALQAARRSLDNVKMESPHALIKQDFQNILVKDTFNRIHGAPSDQLRGLYFGLECGTKGGLYEHLDEAIRSHESRMPYYSERSGGASDPLFRKIATLQRLNLPVAWYIDLQARRFQKAGIPIITGDLFSMSTIYPKDRPPRYTGIMSDEALKAVRLKVREFQQKAFRHVSKSEFYKVAEATHELVVSLRQLEKQHNAHLAMMVHMLDSVGYTALHAAGYQQKTCGATDNLARQFLTIQIFPLQECLPTDRMAQALHARGIGVIVNDVPDILFLKEWETWQAQQR
;
A
#
# COMPACT_ATOMS: atom_id res chain seq x y z
N MET A 1 15.77 9.38 -6.88
CA MET A 1 14.46 8.86 -7.31
C MET A 1 14.51 7.45 -7.91
N ARG A 2 15.45 7.11 -8.83
CA ARG A 2 15.59 5.74 -9.39
C ARG A 2 15.85 4.61 -8.37
N ARG A 3 16.63 4.88 -7.32
CA ARG A 3 16.94 3.89 -6.24
C ARG A 3 15.72 3.49 -5.39
N PHE A 4 14.66 4.30 -5.40
CA PHE A 4 13.46 4.14 -4.55
C PHE A 4 12.38 3.28 -5.25
N PHE A 5 12.24 3.44 -6.57
CA PHE A 5 11.29 2.68 -7.40
C PHE A 5 11.55 1.16 -7.41
N LEU A 6 12.80 0.73 -7.59
CA LEU A 6 13.15 -0.70 -7.66
C LEU A 6 13.08 -1.42 -6.31
N SER A 7 13.05 -0.70 -5.19
CA SER A 7 12.93 -1.32 -3.86
C SER A 7 11.49 -1.73 -3.55
N ILE A 8 10.51 -0.97 -4.03
CA ILE A 8 9.09 -1.19 -3.74
C ILE A 8 8.53 -2.21 -4.73
N SER A 9 8.77 -2.07 -6.03
CA SER A 9 8.23 -3.02 -7.01
C SER A 9 8.79 -4.45 -6.89
N CYS A 10 10.07 -4.64 -6.51
CA CYS A 10 10.66 -5.98 -6.36
C CYS A 10 10.30 -6.69 -5.04
N LEU A 11 10.08 -5.96 -3.93
CA LEU A 11 9.67 -6.58 -2.66
C LEU A 11 8.19 -6.98 -2.63
N PHE A 12 7.34 -6.25 -3.35
CA PHE A 12 5.92 -6.59 -3.47
C PHE A 12 5.69 -7.86 -4.31
N ILE A 13 6.52 -8.09 -5.34
CA ILE A 13 6.56 -9.37 -6.06
C ILE A 13 7.03 -10.48 -5.09
N PHE A 14 8.08 -10.25 -4.29
CA PHE A 14 8.57 -11.23 -3.31
C PHE A 14 7.55 -11.61 -2.23
N SER A 15 6.75 -10.68 -1.69
CA SER A 15 5.71 -11.00 -0.69
C SER A 15 4.56 -11.83 -1.27
N CYS A 16 4.20 -11.60 -2.53
CA CYS A 16 3.20 -12.42 -3.24
C CYS A 16 3.75 -13.81 -3.61
N LEU A 17 5.05 -13.93 -3.89
CA LEU A 17 5.69 -15.18 -4.33
C LEU A 17 6.04 -16.15 -3.19
N PHE A 18 6.39 -15.69 -1.99
CA PHE A 18 6.96 -16.56 -0.96
C PHE A 18 6.02 -17.00 0.18
N TYR A 19 4.93 -16.27 0.46
CA TYR A 19 3.95 -16.66 1.49
C TYR A 19 2.82 -17.60 0.98
N GLY A 20 2.82 -17.94 -0.31
CA GLY A 20 1.89 -18.90 -0.91
C GLY A 20 2.30 -20.38 -0.75
N ASN A 21 3.53 -20.68 -0.31
CA ASN A 21 4.06 -22.05 -0.40
C ASN A 21 3.88 -22.92 0.85
N GLU A 22 3.66 -22.37 2.05
CA GLU A 22 3.55 -23.19 3.27
C GLU A 22 2.15 -23.81 3.49
N SER A 23 1.14 -23.39 2.73
CA SER A 23 -0.23 -23.94 2.81
C SER A 23 -0.47 -25.13 1.87
N ILE A 24 0.50 -25.53 1.04
CA ILE A 24 0.30 -26.57 0.01
C ILE A 24 0.40 -28.00 0.60
N ALA A 25 1.03 -28.17 1.76
CA ALA A 25 1.17 -29.50 2.37
C ALA A 25 -0.16 -30.07 2.92
N ALA A 26 -1.15 -29.23 3.23
CA ALA A 26 -2.43 -29.66 3.79
C ALA A 26 -3.55 -29.84 2.74
N ASP A 27 -3.37 -29.34 1.52
CA ASP A 27 -4.41 -29.35 0.46
C ASP A 27 -4.07 -30.30 -0.71
N ASN A 28 -2.97 -31.06 -0.58
CA ASN A 28 -2.41 -31.93 -1.63
C ASN A 28 -3.16 -33.25 -1.87
N GLN A 29 -4.31 -33.49 -1.23
CA GLN A 29 -5.11 -34.69 -1.48
C GLN A 29 -6.31 -34.51 -2.43
N ILE A 30 -6.63 -33.29 -2.91
CA ILE A 30 -7.84 -33.11 -3.73
C ILE A 30 -7.64 -32.37 -5.08
N ASN A 31 -6.51 -31.74 -5.41
CA ASN A 31 -6.35 -31.13 -6.74
C ASN A 31 -4.89 -31.10 -7.25
N SER A 32 -4.48 -32.11 -8.00
CA SER A 32 -3.17 -32.23 -8.67
C SER A 32 -3.02 -31.40 -9.97
N GLY A 33 -3.73 -30.27 -10.07
CA GLY A 33 -3.84 -29.51 -11.34
C GLY A 33 -3.68 -28.00 -11.26
N ARG A 34 -3.11 -27.42 -10.19
CA ARG A 34 -2.88 -25.97 -10.11
C ARG A 34 -1.39 -25.62 -10.16
N PRO A 35 -0.92 -24.77 -11.10
CA PRO A 35 0.44 -24.25 -11.07
C PRO A 35 0.62 -23.27 -9.90
N GLY A 36 1.69 -23.43 -9.13
CA GLY A 36 2.15 -22.44 -8.17
C GLY A 36 2.92 -21.30 -8.85
N LEU A 37 3.08 -20.17 -8.17
CA LEU A 37 3.74 -18.94 -8.65
C LEU A 37 5.25 -19.08 -9.01
N GLY A 38 5.81 -20.29 -9.00
CA GLY A 38 7.20 -20.56 -9.37
C GLY A 38 7.56 -20.20 -10.83
N GLU A 39 6.56 -20.05 -11.70
CA GLU A 39 6.74 -19.72 -13.11
C GLU A 39 7.32 -18.31 -13.35
N PHE A 40 7.18 -17.39 -12.38
CA PHE A 40 7.73 -16.03 -12.48
C PHE A 40 9.13 -15.87 -11.88
N ALA A 41 9.75 -16.95 -11.38
CA ALA A 41 11.06 -16.88 -10.73
C ALA A 41 12.15 -16.29 -11.66
N SER A 42 12.19 -16.73 -12.91
CA SER A 42 13.15 -16.23 -13.91
C SER A 42 12.91 -14.75 -14.25
N PHE A 43 11.65 -14.31 -14.32
CA PHE A 43 11.31 -12.89 -14.48
C PHE A 43 11.85 -12.04 -13.34
N ALA A 44 11.66 -12.48 -12.09
CA ALA A 44 12.14 -11.78 -10.90
C ALA A 44 13.68 -11.70 -10.86
N GLN A 45 14.37 -12.79 -11.21
CA GLN A 45 15.84 -12.84 -11.28
C GLN A 45 16.42 -11.86 -12.31
N HIS A 46 15.79 -11.75 -13.49
CA HIS A 46 16.25 -10.80 -14.51
C HIS A 46 15.99 -9.33 -14.13
N LEU A 47 14.90 -9.03 -13.42
CA LEU A 47 14.70 -7.70 -12.84
C LEU A 47 15.76 -7.36 -11.79
N GLU A 48 16.20 -8.34 -10.99
CA GLU A 48 17.29 -8.17 -10.03
C GLU A 48 18.65 -7.96 -10.71
N ALA A 49 18.93 -8.68 -11.79
CA ALA A 49 20.12 -8.45 -12.61
C ALA A 49 20.12 -7.02 -13.22
N ALA A 50 18.98 -6.56 -13.74
CA ALA A 50 18.83 -5.20 -14.27
C ALA A 50 19.08 -4.15 -13.17
N ARG A 51 18.61 -4.41 -11.96
CA ARG A 51 18.85 -3.56 -10.78
C ARG A 51 20.34 -3.45 -10.44
N ASN A 52 21.05 -4.59 -10.44
CA ASN A 52 22.47 -4.62 -10.12
C ASN A 52 23.31 -3.92 -11.18
N ALA A 53 22.96 -4.07 -12.47
CA ALA A 53 23.59 -3.36 -13.58
C ALA A 53 23.38 -1.83 -13.50
N ASN A 54 22.16 -1.38 -13.20
CA ASN A 54 21.85 0.05 -13.01
C ASN A 54 22.63 0.65 -11.83
N ARG A 55 22.72 -0.08 -10.70
CA ARG A 55 23.54 0.33 -9.54
C ARG A 55 25.01 0.53 -9.90
N ALA A 56 25.53 -0.29 -10.80
CA ALA A 56 26.90 -0.23 -11.29
C ALA A 56 27.10 0.80 -12.43
N GLY A 57 26.04 1.50 -12.87
CA GLY A 57 26.11 2.44 -14.00
C GLY A 57 26.26 1.76 -15.37
N ARG A 58 25.98 0.46 -15.47
CA ARG A 58 26.17 -0.35 -16.68
C ARG A 58 24.88 -0.43 -17.49
N GLN A 59 24.66 0.57 -18.33
CA GLN A 59 23.39 0.75 -19.06
C GLN A 59 23.07 -0.39 -20.04
N GLU A 60 24.08 -0.97 -20.70
CA GLU A 60 23.88 -2.09 -21.64
C GLU A 60 23.47 -3.37 -20.92
N GLU A 61 24.08 -3.67 -19.77
CA GLU A 61 23.70 -4.81 -18.93
C GLU A 61 22.28 -4.65 -18.36
N GLU A 62 21.89 -3.42 -17.99
CA GLU A 62 20.54 -3.12 -17.54
C GLU A 62 19.52 -3.40 -18.66
N GLN A 63 19.78 -2.91 -19.87
CA GLN A 63 18.89 -3.16 -21.02
C GLN A 63 18.82 -4.63 -21.38
N SER A 64 19.95 -5.34 -21.37
CA SER A 64 20.01 -6.78 -21.63
C SER A 64 19.21 -7.59 -20.61
N ALA A 65 19.34 -7.25 -19.32
CA ALA A 65 18.59 -7.91 -18.25
C ALA A 65 17.09 -7.58 -18.30
N LEU A 66 16.69 -6.35 -18.65
CA LEU A 66 15.28 -6.01 -18.88
C LEU A 66 14.69 -6.78 -20.07
N GLN A 67 15.47 -6.96 -21.14
CA GLN A 67 15.06 -7.75 -22.29
C GLN A 67 14.93 -9.23 -21.94
N ALA A 68 15.82 -9.76 -21.09
CA ALA A 68 15.73 -11.11 -20.56
C ALA A 68 14.49 -11.29 -19.67
N ALA A 69 14.16 -10.32 -18.80
CA ALA A 69 12.93 -10.34 -18.02
C ALA A 69 11.70 -10.42 -18.92
N ARG A 70 11.66 -9.60 -19.98
CA ARG A 70 10.57 -9.64 -20.98
C ARG A 70 10.42 -11.02 -21.63
N ARG A 71 11.53 -11.65 -22.06
CA ARG A 71 11.51 -13.00 -22.65
C ARG A 71 11.05 -14.06 -21.65
N SER A 72 11.47 -13.97 -20.39
CA SER A 72 11.00 -14.90 -19.36
C SER A 72 9.50 -14.78 -19.12
N LEU A 73 8.97 -13.56 -19.12
CA LEU A 73 7.54 -13.31 -19.03
C LEU A 73 6.79 -13.89 -20.24
N ASP A 74 7.36 -13.79 -21.45
CA ASP A 74 6.80 -14.37 -22.68
C ASP A 74 6.73 -15.91 -22.65
N ASN A 75 7.65 -16.56 -21.94
CA ASN A 75 7.72 -18.03 -21.82
C ASN A 75 6.77 -18.63 -20.77
N VAL A 76 6.19 -17.80 -19.92
CA VAL A 76 5.19 -18.24 -18.93
C VAL A 76 3.91 -18.64 -19.66
N LYS A 77 3.59 -19.95 -19.68
CA LYS A 77 2.37 -20.51 -20.25
C LYS A 77 1.25 -20.42 -19.21
N MET A 78 0.26 -19.56 -19.46
CA MET A 78 -0.78 -19.24 -18.49
C MET A 78 -2.16 -19.55 -19.04
N GLU A 79 -3.00 -20.19 -18.23
CA GLU A 79 -4.43 -20.26 -18.48
C GLU A 79 -5.10 -18.88 -18.29
N SER A 80 -6.27 -18.72 -18.92
CA SER A 80 -7.00 -17.47 -19.24
C SER A 80 -6.93 -16.30 -18.24
N PRO A 81 -7.07 -16.46 -16.90
CA PRO A 81 -7.06 -15.33 -15.97
C PRO A 81 -5.68 -14.67 -15.80
N HIS A 82 -4.60 -15.41 -16.00
CA HIS A 82 -3.22 -14.92 -15.79
C HIS A 82 -2.56 -14.41 -17.07
N ALA A 83 -3.15 -14.69 -18.23
CA ALA A 83 -2.74 -14.10 -19.51
C ALA A 83 -2.95 -12.57 -19.52
N LEU A 84 -3.99 -12.08 -18.83
CA LEU A 84 -4.26 -10.66 -18.62
C LEU A 84 -3.16 -10.01 -17.75
N ILE A 85 -2.77 -10.67 -16.65
CA ILE A 85 -1.67 -10.21 -15.77
C ILE A 85 -0.35 -10.13 -16.54
N LYS A 86 -0.05 -11.12 -17.37
CA LYS A 86 1.12 -11.14 -18.26
C LYS A 86 1.11 -9.97 -19.24
N GLN A 87 -0.03 -9.72 -19.89
CA GLN A 87 -0.21 -8.59 -20.79
C GLN A 87 -0.08 -7.24 -20.08
N ASP A 88 -0.56 -7.11 -18.85
CA ASP A 88 -0.46 -5.90 -18.03
C ASP A 88 0.99 -5.59 -17.61
N PHE A 89 1.75 -6.61 -17.18
CA PHE A 89 3.18 -6.44 -16.92
C PHE A 89 3.96 -6.09 -18.19
N GLN A 90 3.63 -6.74 -19.32
CA GLN A 90 4.23 -6.41 -20.62
C GLN A 90 3.93 -4.95 -21.02
N ASN A 91 2.73 -4.43 -20.73
CA ASN A 91 2.33 -3.05 -21.02
C ASN A 91 3.03 -2.03 -20.11
N ILE A 92 3.21 -2.33 -18.82
CA ILE A 92 3.93 -1.49 -17.85
C ILE A 92 5.42 -1.36 -18.19
N LEU A 93 6.02 -2.43 -18.75
CA LEU A 93 7.44 -2.45 -19.14
C LEU A 93 7.74 -1.65 -20.43
N VAL A 94 6.72 -1.18 -21.15
CA VAL A 94 6.91 -0.29 -22.30
C VAL A 94 6.95 1.17 -21.83
N LYS A 95 8.12 1.78 -21.94
CA LYS A 95 8.44 3.16 -21.52
C LYS A 95 7.45 4.22 -22.08
N ASP A 96 6.86 3.96 -23.24
CA ASP A 96 5.89 4.82 -23.92
C ASP A 96 4.45 4.67 -23.40
N THR A 97 4.09 3.48 -22.89
CA THR A 97 2.77 3.20 -22.32
C THR A 97 2.65 3.80 -20.92
N PHE A 98 3.72 3.76 -20.12
CA PHE A 98 3.82 4.49 -18.86
C PHE A 98 3.55 6.00 -19.08
N ASN A 99 4.19 6.62 -20.07
CA ASN A 99 3.98 8.03 -20.39
C ASN A 99 2.58 8.35 -20.96
N ARG A 100 1.95 7.44 -21.72
CA ARG A 100 0.54 7.57 -22.15
C ARG A 100 -0.45 7.41 -21.00
N ILE A 101 -0.19 6.50 -20.06
CA ILE A 101 -0.97 6.34 -18.82
C ILE A 101 -0.90 7.60 -17.95
N HIS A 102 0.20 8.34 -18.03
CA HIS A 102 0.39 9.60 -17.30
C HIS A 102 -0.18 10.85 -18.01
N GLY A 103 -0.65 10.73 -19.27
CA GLY A 103 -1.21 11.84 -20.05
C GLY A 103 -2.65 11.63 -20.55
N ALA A 104 -3.20 10.42 -20.46
CA ALA A 104 -4.56 10.13 -20.90
C ALA A 104 -5.59 10.39 -19.76
N PRO A 105 -6.77 10.94 -20.06
CA PRO A 105 -7.87 11.02 -19.11
C PRO A 105 -8.17 9.62 -18.57
N SER A 106 -8.36 9.52 -17.25
CA SER A 106 -8.51 8.23 -16.53
C SER A 106 -9.58 7.32 -17.12
N ASP A 107 -10.50 7.88 -17.90
CA ASP A 107 -11.72 7.25 -18.39
C ASP A 107 -11.46 6.37 -19.62
N GLN A 108 -10.44 6.68 -20.43
CA GLN A 108 -10.10 5.89 -21.63
C GLN A 108 -9.36 4.58 -21.31
N LEU A 109 -8.69 4.51 -20.16
CA LEU A 109 -8.04 3.28 -19.68
C LEU A 109 -9.05 2.30 -19.02
N ARG A 110 -10.30 2.73 -18.75
CA ARG A 110 -11.31 1.99 -17.96
C ARG A 110 -12.00 0.85 -18.71
N GLY A 111 -12.17 0.97 -20.03
CA GLY A 111 -13.02 0.04 -20.81
C GLY A 111 -12.30 -1.16 -21.41
N LEU A 112 -11.00 -1.06 -21.67
CA LEU A 112 -10.31 -2.04 -22.52
C LEU A 112 -9.63 -3.20 -21.76
N TYR A 113 -9.40 -3.08 -20.45
CA TYR A 113 -8.39 -3.90 -19.77
C TYR A 113 -8.89 -4.85 -18.67
N PHE A 114 -10.08 -4.67 -18.07
CA PHE A 114 -10.28 -5.18 -16.70
C PHE A 114 -11.37 -6.23 -16.46
N GLY A 115 -12.13 -6.68 -17.47
CA GLY A 115 -13.07 -7.81 -17.33
C GLY A 115 -14.07 -7.70 -16.17
N LEU A 116 -14.23 -6.48 -15.63
CA LEU A 116 -15.28 -6.10 -14.71
C LEU A 116 -16.57 -6.06 -15.50
N GLU A 117 -17.71 -6.39 -14.90
CA GLU A 117 -18.98 -5.92 -15.43
C GLU A 117 -18.81 -4.42 -15.69
N CYS A 118 -19.00 -4.02 -16.95
CA CYS A 118 -18.69 -2.70 -17.45
C CYS A 118 -19.20 -1.64 -16.44
N GLY A 119 -18.28 -1.02 -15.68
CA GLY A 119 -18.59 0.10 -14.79
C GLY A 119 -18.39 -0.06 -13.28
N THR A 120 -18.08 -1.23 -12.70
CA THR A 120 -17.85 -1.33 -11.24
C THR A 120 -16.37 -1.48 -10.88
N LYS A 121 -15.75 -0.44 -10.32
CA LYS A 121 -14.38 -0.54 -9.77
C LYS A 121 -14.42 -1.32 -8.45
N GLY A 122 -13.34 -2.06 -8.15
CA GLY A 122 -13.16 -2.68 -6.83
C GLY A 122 -12.96 -1.63 -5.74
N GLY A 123 -13.23 -1.99 -4.48
CA GLY A 123 -13.25 -1.05 -3.36
C GLY A 123 -11.90 -0.39 -3.09
N LEU A 124 -10.82 -1.17 -3.03
CA LEU A 124 -9.48 -0.66 -2.78
C LEU A 124 -8.96 0.16 -3.96
N TYR A 125 -9.24 -0.28 -5.19
CA TYR A 125 -8.89 0.47 -6.39
C TYR A 125 -9.59 1.83 -6.40
N GLU A 126 -10.90 1.89 -6.16
CA GLU A 126 -11.64 3.16 -6.13
C GLU A 126 -11.12 4.07 -5.03
N HIS A 127 -10.83 3.54 -3.83
CA HIS A 127 -10.25 4.32 -2.75
C HIS A 127 -8.90 4.96 -3.14
N LEU A 128 -8.00 4.21 -3.78
CA LEU A 128 -6.73 4.78 -4.26
C LEU A 128 -6.92 5.80 -5.37
N ASP A 129 -7.87 5.56 -6.29
CA ASP A 129 -8.20 6.48 -7.38
C ASP A 129 -8.83 7.79 -6.86
N GLU A 130 -9.71 7.72 -5.87
CA GLU A 130 -10.22 8.89 -5.15
C GLU A 130 -9.09 9.67 -4.48
N ALA A 131 -8.16 8.97 -3.82
CA ALA A 131 -7.04 9.62 -3.15
C ALA A 131 -6.09 10.32 -4.14
N ILE A 132 -5.83 9.71 -5.31
CA ILE A 132 -5.05 10.32 -6.39
C ILE A 132 -5.76 11.59 -6.90
N ARG A 133 -7.06 11.50 -7.23
CA ARG A 133 -7.84 12.64 -7.72
C ARG A 133 -7.87 13.79 -6.71
N SER A 134 -8.05 13.46 -5.43
CA SER A 134 -8.00 14.44 -4.34
C SER A 134 -6.65 15.16 -4.28
N HIS A 135 -5.54 14.40 -4.30
CA HIS A 135 -4.20 14.98 -4.30
C HIS A 135 -3.92 15.84 -5.52
N GLU A 136 -4.29 15.39 -6.73
CA GLU A 136 -4.12 16.16 -7.96
C GLU A 136 -4.87 17.48 -7.92
N SER A 137 -6.12 17.48 -7.41
CA SER A 137 -6.92 18.69 -7.28
C SER A 137 -6.36 19.71 -6.27
N ARG A 138 -5.63 19.24 -5.25
CA ARG A 138 -5.08 20.07 -4.17
C ARG A 138 -3.65 20.53 -4.44
N MET A 139 -2.92 19.84 -5.30
CA MET A 139 -1.52 20.15 -5.62
C MET A 139 -1.30 21.62 -6.04
N PRO A 140 -2.12 22.24 -6.94
CA PRO A 140 -1.92 23.64 -7.32
C PRO A 140 -1.96 24.60 -6.13
N TYR A 141 -2.90 24.38 -5.20
CA TYR A 141 -3.07 25.21 -4.01
C TYR A 141 -1.84 25.16 -3.10
N TYR A 142 -1.32 23.97 -2.81
CA TYR A 142 -0.14 23.83 -1.97
C TYR A 142 1.13 24.31 -2.67
N SER A 143 1.25 24.12 -3.99
CA SER A 143 2.37 24.60 -4.79
C SER A 143 2.47 26.12 -4.72
N GLU A 144 1.35 26.83 -4.94
CA GLU A 144 1.27 28.28 -4.83
C GLU A 144 1.66 28.78 -3.43
N ARG A 145 1.02 28.23 -2.38
CA ARG A 145 1.27 28.62 -0.97
C ARG A 145 2.70 28.35 -0.52
N SER A 146 3.33 27.31 -1.06
CA SER A 146 4.67 26.89 -0.64
C SER A 146 5.79 27.45 -1.52
N GLY A 147 5.47 28.09 -2.65
CA GLY A 147 6.45 28.47 -3.68
C GLY A 147 7.07 27.25 -4.37
N GLY A 148 6.28 26.20 -4.60
CA GLY A 148 6.69 24.93 -5.21
C GLY A 148 7.35 23.92 -4.27
N ALA A 149 7.58 24.27 -3.00
CA ALA A 149 8.24 23.38 -2.04
C ALA A 149 7.45 22.10 -1.71
N SER A 150 6.13 22.11 -1.92
CA SER A 150 5.27 20.92 -1.75
C SER A 150 5.36 19.92 -2.90
N ASP A 151 5.80 20.32 -4.10
CA ASP A 151 5.69 19.49 -5.28
C ASP A 151 6.45 18.15 -5.20
N PRO A 152 7.67 18.07 -4.62
CA PRO A 152 8.36 16.81 -4.45
C PRO A 152 7.58 15.81 -3.59
N LEU A 153 6.87 16.30 -2.57
CA LEU A 153 6.04 15.50 -1.68
C LEU A 153 4.84 14.92 -2.45
N PHE A 154 4.12 15.77 -3.19
CA PHE A 154 2.99 15.35 -4.01
C PHE A 154 3.39 14.35 -5.10
N ARG A 155 4.49 14.61 -5.82
CA ARG A 155 5.02 13.67 -6.81
C ARG A 155 5.32 12.31 -6.18
N LYS A 156 5.97 12.28 -5.02
CA LYS A 156 6.25 11.04 -4.29
C LYS A 156 4.97 10.28 -3.97
N ILE A 157 3.99 10.93 -3.34
CA ILE A 157 2.75 10.28 -2.91
C ILE A 157 1.93 9.79 -4.11
N ALA A 158 1.73 10.63 -5.12
CA ALA A 158 0.97 10.28 -6.31
C ALA A 158 1.63 9.13 -7.09
N THR A 159 2.97 9.08 -7.14
CA THR A 159 3.68 7.93 -7.70
C THR A 159 3.41 6.65 -6.92
N LEU A 160 3.52 6.69 -5.59
CA LEU A 160 3.30 5.50 -4.75
C LEU A 160 1.86 4.98 -4.88
N GLN A 161 0.87 5.87 -4.89
CA GLN A 161 -0.53 5.50 -5.07
C GLN A 161 -0.77 4.84 -6.44
N ARG A 162 -0.25 5.44 -7.53
CA ARG A 162 -0.40 4.86 -8.88
C ARG A 162 0.28 3.50 -9.02
N LEU A 163 1.45 3.32 -8.41
CA LEU A 163 2.14 2.03 -8.39
C LEU A 163 1.35 0.95 -7.64
N ASN A 164 0.49 1.35 -6.69
CA ASN A 164 -0.35 0.43 -5.93
C ASN A 164 -1.68 0.08 -6.62
N LEU A 165 -2.08 0.77 -7.70
CA LEU A 165 -3.34 0.47 -8.40
C LEU A 165 -3.45 -0.98 -8.92
N PRO A 166 -2.40 -1.58 -9.54
CA PRO A 166 -2.47 -2.98 -9.96
C PRO A 166 -2.61 -3.95 -8.77
N VAL A 167 -1.93 -3.64 -7.66
CA VAL A 167 -2.03 -4.43 -6.43
C VAL A 167 -3.43 -4.32 -5.84
N ALA A 168 -4.01 -3.12 -5.84
CA ALA A 168 -5.36 -2.88 -5.37
C ALA A 168 -6.39 -3.68 -6.17
N TRP A 169 -6.29 -3.66 -7.51
CA TRP A 169 -7.13 -4.47 -8.39
C TRP A 169 -7.03 -5.96 -8.07
N TYR A 170 -5.82 -6.48 -7.85
CA TYR A 170 -5.61 -7.89 -7.52
C TYR A 170 -6.21 -8.28 -6.17
N ILE A 171 -6.05 -7.43 -5.14
CA ILE A 171 -6.67 -7.63 -3.83
C ILE A 171 -8.20 -7.58 -3.94
N ASP A 172 -8.74 -6.62 -4.70
CA ASP A 172 -10.19 -6.53 -4.95
C ASP A 172 -10.71 -7.79 -5.65
N LEU A 173 -10.00 -8.32 -6.65
CA LEU A 173 -10.38 -9.57 -7.33
C LEU A 173 -10.49 -10.74 -6.35
N GLN A 174 -9.55 -10.87 -5.42
CA GLN A 174 -9.59 -11.90 -4.38
C GLN A 174 -10.72 -11.68 -3.35
N ALA A 175 -11.04 -10.42 -3.05
CA ALA A 175 -12.08 -10.05 -2.09
C ALA A 175 -13.50 -10.39 -2.59
N ARG A 176 -13.74 -10.35 -3.92
CA ARG A 176 -15.09 -10.50 -4.52
C ARG A 176 -15.85 -11.72 -4.02
N ARG A 177 -15.19 -12.88 -3.88
CA ARG A 177 -15.87 -14.11 -3.44
C ARG A 177 -16.46 -13.98 -2.03
N PHE A 178 -15.77 -13.26 -1.15
CA PHE A 178 -16.22 -13.01 0.22
C PHE A 178 -17.28 -11.92 0.27
N GLN A 179 -17.10 -10.86 -0.53
CA GLN A 179 -18.06 -9.76 -0.64
C GLN A 179 -19.41 -10.23 -1.21
N LYS A 180 -19.41 -11.11 -2.22
CA LYS A 180 -20.63 -11.77 -2.72
C LYS A 180 -21.32 -12.63 -1.66
N ALA A 181 -20.59 -13.10 -0.67
CA ALA A 181 -21.11 -13.84 0.48
C ALA A 181 -21.47 -12.92 1.68
N GLY A 182 -21.51 -11.59 1.48
CA GLY A 182 -21.89 -10.62 2.52
C GLY A 182 -20.78 -10.27 3.51
N ILE A 183 -19.53 -10.70 3.28
CA ILE A 183 -18.37 -10.34 4.12
C ILE A 183 -17.69 -9.12 3.51
N PRO A 184 -17.73 -7.94 4.14
CA PRO A 184 -17.22 -6.69 3.56
C PRO A 184 -15.70 -6.57 3.72
N ILE A 185 -14.94 -7.66 3.55
CA ILE A 185 -13.48 -7.60 3.63
C ILE A 185 -12.92 -6.65 2.58
N ILE A 186 -11.90 -5.87 2.96
CA ILE A 186 -11.34 -4.76 2.20
C ILE A 186 -12.28 -3.56 2.13
N THR A 187 -13.47 -3.69 1.56
CA THR A 187 -14.41 -2.56 1.36
C THR A 187 -14.89 -1.93 2.66
N GLY A 188 -15.11 -2.74 3.70
CA GLY A 188 -15.49 -2.29 5.04
C GLY A 188 -14.33 -1.68 5.83
N ASP A 189 -13.11 -1.77 5.31
CA ASP A 189 -11.89 -1.34 5.99
C ASP A 189 -11.38 0.01 5.43
N LEU A 190 -12.09 0.58 4.44
CA LEU A 190 -11.70 1.79 3.73
C LEU A 190 -12.59 2.98 4.11
N PHE A 191 -11.96 4.16 4.19
CA PHE A 191 -12.65 5.42 4.48
C PHE A 191 -12.76 6.26 3.22
N SER A 192 -13.88 6.95 3.06
CA SER A 192 -14.10 7.84 1.91
C SER A 192 -13.19 9.05 1.97
N MET A 193 -12.63 9.44 0.82
CA MET A 193 -11.85 10.68 0.69
C MET A 193 -12.72 11.95 0.78
N SER A 194 -14.05 11.82 0.83
CA SER A 194 -14.95 12.96 1.01
C SER A 194 -14.92 13.58 2.41
N THR A 195 -14.33 12.88 3.39
CA THR A 195 -14.28 13.31 4.81
C THR A 195 -13.03 14.11 5.17
N ILE A 196 -12.13 14.32 4.21
CA ILE A 196 -10.89 15.06 4.44
C ILE A 196 -11.15 16.53 4.75
N TYR A 197 -10.27 17.14 5.54
CA TYR A 197 -10.42 18.53 5.96
C TYR A 197 -10.23 19.51 4.79
N PRO A 198 -10.76 20.76 4.90
CA PRO A 198 -10.46 21.83 3.95
C PRO A 198 -8.94 22.03 3.78
N LYS A 199 -8.49 22.20 2.54
CA LYS A 199 -7.06 22.33 2.19
C LYS A 199 -6.38 23.54 2.85
N ASP A 200 -7.15 24.56 3.21
CA ASP A 200 -6.70 25.80 3.83
C ASP A 200 -6.74 25.79 5.37
N ARG A 201 -7.22 24.69 5.98
CA ARG A 201 -7.17 24.53 7.44
C ARG A 201 -5.73 24.59 7.95
N PRO A 202 -5.40 25.43 8.94
CA PRO A 202 -4.06 25.46 9.50
C PRO A 202 -3.74 24.16 10.24
N PRO A 203 -2.49 23.66 10.17
CA PRO A 203 -2.09 22.48 10.91
C PRO A 203 -2.08 22.78 12.42
N ARG A 204 -2.54 21.82 13.23
CA ARG A 204 -2.54 21.92 14.71
C ARG A 204 -1.13 22.11 15.29
N TYR A 205 -0.17 21.40 14.73
CA TYR A 205 1.22 21.36 15.15
C TYR A 205 2.09 21.94 14.02
N THR A 206 3.03 22.79 14.38
CA THR A 206 3.88 23.56 13.44
C THR A 206 5.37 23.34 13.70
N GLY A 207 5.72 22.56 14.72
CA GLY A 207 7.07 22.15 15.02
C GLY A 207 7.60 21.10 14.07
N ILE A 208 8.91 20.90 14.19
CA ILE A 208 9.70 19.99 13.37
C ILE A 208 10.44 19.08 14.36
N MET A 209 10.25 17.76 14.27
CA MET A 209 10.91 16.81 15.18
C MET A 209 12.44 16.85 15.00
N SER A 210 13.24 16.63 16.03
CA SER A 210 14.69 16.50 15.85
C SER A 210 15.04 15.18 15.17
N ASP A 211 16.26 15.06 14.65
CA ASP A 211 16.73 13.81 14.03
C ASP A 211 16.83 12.68 15.06
N GLU A 212 17.17 12.99 16.31
CA GLU A 212 17.18 12.06 17.44
C GLU A 212 15.76 11.54 17.73
N ALA A 213 14.76 12.44 17.74
CA ALA A 213 13.37 12.06 17.94
C ALA A 213 12.87 11.17 16.80
N LEU A 214 13.17 11.52 15.54
CA LEU A 214 12.81 10.70 14.38
C LEU A 214 13.51 9.34 14.39
N LYS A 215 14.76 9.27 14.88
CA LYS A 215 15.48 8.00 15.08
C LYS A 215 14.78 7.13 16.13
N ALA A 216 14.33 7.72 17.24
CA ALA A 216 13.57 7.01 18.27
C ALA A 216 12.24 6.46 17.72
N VAL A 217 11.51 7.27 16.95
CA VAL A 217 10.28 6.83 16.26
C VAL A 217 10.58 5.67 15.31
N ARG A 218 11.65 5.78 14.52
CA ARG A 218 12.06 4.72 13.58
C ARG A 218 12.28 3.37 14.27
N LEU A 219 12.94 3.37 15.42
CA LEU A 219 13.17 2.15 16.22
C LEU A 219 11.84 1.54 16.69
N LYS A 220 10.95 2.35 17.29
CA LYS A 220 9.62 1.90 17.72
C LYS A 220 8.81 1.28 16.58
N VAL A 221 8.79 1.92 15.42
CA VAL A 221 8.07 1.41 14.23
C VAL A 221 8.69 0.10 13.73
N ARG A 222 10.02 -0.03 13.79
CA ARG A 222 10.70 -1.27 13.37
C ARG A 222 10.38 -2.43 14.30
N GLU A 223 10.37 -2.19 15.61
CA GLU A 223 9.96 -3.16 16.63
C GLU A 223 8.50 -3.59 16.41
N PHE A 224 7.61 -2.63 16.18
CA PHE A 224 6.22 -2.90 15.82
C PHE A 224 6.11 -3.77 14.57
N GLN A 225 6.78 -3.41 13.47
CA GLN A 225 6.71 -4.19 12.22
C GLN A 225 7.12 -5.65 12.46
N GLN A 226 8.19 -5.89 13.22
CA GLN A 226 8.62 -7.26 13.56
C GLN A 226 7.56 -8.01 14.38
N LYS A 227 6.95 -7.35 15.38
CA LYS A 227 5.85 -7.93 16.19
C LYS A 227 4.63 -8.22 15.31
N ALA A 228 4.21 -7.23 14.52
CA ALA A 228 3.04 -7.31 13.66
C ALA A 228 3.18 -8.41 12.61
N PHE A 229 4.32 -8.53 11.91
CA PHE A 229 4.52 -9.61 10.93
C PHE A 229 4.45 -11.02 11.55
N ARG A 230 4.96 -11.20 12.78
CA ARG A 230 4.84 -12.49 13.50
C ARG A 230 3.39 -12.83 13.86
N HIS A 231 2.58 -11.84 14.20
CA HIS A 231 1.16 -12.05 14.49
C HIS A 231 0.36 -12.27 13.20
N VAL A 232 0.66 -11.49 12.15
CA VAL A 232 0.08 -11.68 10.81
C VAL A 232 0.32 -13.09 10.33
N SER A 233 1.56 -13.63 10.39
CA SER A 233 1.85 -14.98 9.87
C SER A 233 1.08 -16.10 10.58
N LYS A 234 0.59 -15.84 11.81
CA LYS A 234 -0.21 -16.78 12.61
C LYS A 234 -1.72 -16.48 12.56
N SER A 235 -2.15 -15.55 11.71
CA SER A 235 -3.52 -15.00 11.68
C SER A 235 -4.02 -14.49 13.05
N GLU A 236 -3.11 -14.01 13.91
CA GLU A 236 -3.44 -13.43 15.21
C GLU A 236 -3.81 -11.95 15.05
N PHE A 237 -4.83 -11.65 14.24
CA PHE A 237 -5.15 -10.28 13.81
C PHE A 237 -5.46 -9.34 14.98
N TYR A 238 -6.11 -9.84 16.03
CA TYR A 238 -6.36 -9.06 17.23
C TYR A 238 -5.07 -8.56 17.90
N LYS A 239 -4.00 -9.37 17.92
CA LYS A 239 -2.70 -8.96 18.48
C LYS A 239 -2.00 -7.91 17.62
N VAL A 240 -2.29 -7.88 16.31
CA VAL A 240 -1.83 -6.80 15.41
C VAL A 240 -2.56 -5.50 15.75
N ALA A 241 -3.88 -5.54 15.98
CA ALA A 241 -4.64 -4.38 16.40
C ALA A 241 -4.16 -3.85 17.77
N GLU A 242 -3.93 -4.73 18.75
CA GLU A 242 -3.38 -4.36 20.06
C GLU A 242 -2.03 -3.64 19.95
N ALA A 243 -1.08 -4.25 19.23
CA ALA A 243 0.24 -3.67 19.01
C ALA A 243 0.17 -2.33 18.26
N THR A 244 -0.79 -2.19 17.35
CA THR A 244 -1.02 -0.94 16.62
C THR A 244 -1.54 0.14 17.55
N HIS A 245 -2.51 -0.18 18.41
CA HIS A 245 -3.05 0.75 19.40
C HIS A 245 -1.94 1.28 20.33
N GLU A 246 -1.12 0.38 20.89
CA GLU A 246 0.02 0.75 21.74
C GLU A 246 0.95 1.75 21.03
N LEU A 247 1.30 1.48 19.77
CA LEU A 247 2.17 2.35 18.99
C LEU A 247 1.51 3.68 18.66
N VAL A 248 0.26 3.68 18.17
CA VAL A 248 -0.46 4.93 17.81
C VAL A 248 -0.56 5.85 19.03
N VAL A 249 -0.94 5.33 20.19
CA VAL A 249 -0.98 6.12 21.44
C VAL A 249 0.39 6.70 21.77
N SER A 250 1.46 5.90 21.67
CA SER A 250 2.83 6.40 21.89
C SER A 250 3.22 7.48 20.88
N LEU A 251 2.86 7.35 19.61
CA LEU A 251 3.21 8.33 18.57
C LEU A 251 2.42 9.64 18.74
N ARG A 252 1.13 9.59 19.08
CA ARG A 252 0.32 10.79 19.38
C ARG A 252 0.90 11.58 20.56
N GLN A 253 1.43 10.91 21.57
CA GLN A 253 2.13 11.56 22.68
C GLN A 253 3.41 12.27 22.21
N LEU A 254 4.19 11.63 21.34
CA LEU A 254 5.39 12.24 20.75
C LEU A 254 5.03 13.44 19.85
N GLU A 255 3.96 13.36 19.07
CA GLU A 255 3.48 14.50 18.27
C GLU A 255 3.21 15.72 19.15
N LYS A 256 2.52 15.51 20.28
CA LYS A 256 2.22 16.56 21.26
C LYS A 256 3.51 17.10 21.91
N GLN A 257 4.41 16.22 22.35
CA GLN A 257 5.65 16.60 23.02
C GLN A 257 6.56 17.45 22.12
N HIS A 258 6.68 17.09 20.85
CA HIS A 258 7.52 17.79 19.89
C HIS A 258 6.78 18.90 19.13
N ASN A 259 5.49 19.09 19.42
CA ASN A 259 4.60 19.97 18.65
C ASN A 259 4.73 19.72 17.14
N ALA A 260 4.79 18.47 16.69
CA ALA A 260 5.08 18.12 15.30
C ALA A 260 4.24 16.92 14.83
N HIS A 261 3.72 16.97 13.61
CA HIS A 261 2.87 15.89 13.08
C HIS A 261 3.69 14.71 12.52
N LEU A 262 3.18 13.50 12.75
CA LEU A 262 3.55 12.23 12.13
C LEU A 262 2.36 11.73 11.28
N ALA A 263 1.76 12.64 10.50
CA ALA A 263 0.45 12.47 9.89
C ALA A 263 0.31 11.22 9.01
N MET A 264 1.29 10.97 8.13
CA MET A 264 1.29 9.81 7.24
C MET A 264 1.54 8.52 8.02
N MET A 265 2.48 8.53 8.98
CA MET A 265 2.74 7.37 9.82
C MET A 265 1.50 6.96 10.62
N VAL A 266 0.87 7.92 11.30
CA VAL A 266 -0.32 7.64 12.11
C VAL A 266 -1.49 7.22 11.24
N HIS A 267 -1.73 7.87 10.10
CA HIS A 267 -2.77 7.44 9.16
C HIS A 267 -2.59 5.99 8.70
N MET A 268 -1.37 5.61 8.31
CA MET A 268 -1.09 4.23 7.91
C MET A 268 -1.24 3.23 9.06
N LEU A 269 -0.84 3.60 10.27
CA LEU A 269 -1.04 2.75 11.46
C LEU A 269 -2.53 2.62 11.82
N ASP A 270 -3.30 3.71 11.80
CA ASP A 270 -4.74 3.65 12.04
C ASP A 270 -5.41 2.71 11.01
N SER A 271 -5.00 2.78 9.73
CA SER A 271 -5.46 1.83 8.69
C SER A 271 -5.10 0.37 9.02
N VAL A 272 -3.86 0.10 9.45
CA VAL A 272 -3.41 -1.24 9.86
C VAL A 272 -4.24 -1.76 11.03
N GLY A 273 -4.46 -0.92 12.05
CA GLY A 273 -5.19 -1.28 13.26
C GLY A 273 -6.65 -1.57 12.97
N TYR A 274 -7.29 -0.70 12.19
CA TYR A 274 -8.68 -0.85 11.76
C TYR A 274 -8.88 -2.14 10.95
N THR A 275 -8.03 -2.34 9.94
CA THR A 275 -8.03 -3.57 9.11
C THR A 275 -7.82 -4.81 9.97
N ALA A 276 -6.89 -4.78 10.93
CA ALA A 276 -6.59 -5.93 11.78
C ALA A 276 -7.75 -6.27 12.72
N LEU A 277 -8.43 -5.26 13.28
CA LEU A 277 -9.59 -5.46 14.14
C LEU A 277 -10.75 -6.09 13.37
N HIS A 278 -11.05 -5.55 12.19
CA HIS A 278 -12.05 -6.11 11.28
C HIS A 278 -11.71 -7.51 10.80
N ALA A 279 -10.43 -7.78 10.45
CA ALA A 279 -9.96 -9.09 10.05
C ALA A 279 -10.21 -10.16 11.12
N ALA A 280 -10.06 -9.83 12.40
CA ALA A 280 -10.43 -10.73 13.50
C ALA A 280 -11.93 -11.06 13.49
N GLY A 281 -12.78 -10.06 13.26
CA GLY A 281 -14.23 -10.26 13.12
C GLY A 281 -14.62 -11.11 11.89
N TYR A 282 -13.97 -10.89 10.74
CA TYR A 282 -14.19 -11.69 9.53
C TYR A 282 -13.71 -13.13 9.70
N GLN A 283 -12.56 -13.34 10.35
CA GLN A 283 -12.02 -14.66 10.68
C GLN A 283 -13.04 -15.48 11.50
N GLN A 284 -13.64 -14.89 12.53
CA GLN A 284 -14.68 -15.56 13.33
C GLN A 284 -15.91 -15.91 12.50
N LYS A 285 -16.42 -14.98 11.68
CA LYS A 285 -17.62 -15.18 10.85
C LYS A 285 -17.45 -16.24 9.77
N THR A 286 -16.22 -16.44 9.29
CA THR A 286 -15.93 -17.31 8.14
C THR A 286 -15.13 -18.56 8.52
N CYS A 287 -14.93 -18.81 9.81
CA CYS A 287 -14.07 -19.88 10.31
C CYS A 287 -12.67 -19.86 9.65
N GLY A 288 -12.09 -18.67 9.49
CA GLY A 288 -10.75 -18.46 8.93
C GLY A 288 -10.64 -18.43 7.41
N ALA A 289 -11.75 -18.54 6.66
CA ALA A 289 -11.67 -18.54 5.19
C ALA A 289 -11.08 -17.24 4.61
N THR A 290 -11.19 -16.12 5.33
CA THR A 290 -10.63 -14.81 4.93
C THR A 290 -9.16 -14.60 5.28
N ASP A 291 -8.55 -15.49 6.05
CA ASP A 291 -7.25 -15.25 6.68
C ASP A 291 -6.14 -14.95 5.67
N ASN A 292 -6.07 -15.71 4.58
CA ASN A 292 -5.02 -15.51 3.57
C ASN A 292 -5.09 -14.11 2.96
N LEU A 293 -6.31 -13.63 2.64
CA LEU A 293 -6.50 -12.30 2.08
C LEU A 293 -6.19 -11.20 3.11
N ALA A 294 -6.64 -11.37 4.34
CA ALA A 294 -6.35 -10.44 5.44
C ALA A 294 -4.84 -10.33 5.71
N ARG A 295 -4.11 -11.47 5.73
CA ARG A 295 -2.65 -11.47 5.89
C ARG A 295 -1.95 -10.73 4.75
N GLN A 296 -2.37 -10.96 3.50
CA GLN A 296 -1.81 -10.25 2.35
C GLN A 296 -2.04 -8.75 2.46
N PHE A 297 -3.28 -8.33 2.74
CA PHE A 297 -3.62 -6.92 2.81
C PHE A 297 -2.90 -6.20 3.97
N LEU A 298 -2.87 -6.80 5.16
CA LEU A 298 -2.10 -6.26 6.29
C LEU A 298 -0.60 -6.19 5.98
N THR A 299 -0.04 -7.18 5.29
CA THR A 299 1.38 -7.16 4.89
C THR A 299 1.70 -5.96 3.99
N ILE A 300 0.84 -5.69 3.01
CA ILE A 300 0.96 -4.54 2.10
C ILE A 300 0.93 -3.21 2.88
N GLN A 301 0.11 -3.10 3.92
CA GLN A 301 0.01 -1.89 4.74
C GLN A 301 1.17 -1.73 5.75
N ILE A 302 1.62 -2.81 6.38
CA ILE A 302 2.68 -2.79 7.41
C ILE A 302 4.06 -2.57 6.79
N PHE A 303 4.30 -3.15 5.61
CA PHE A 303 5.61 -3.11 4.95
C PHE A 303 6.18 -1.68 4.75
N PRO A 304 5.44 -0.71 4.19
CA PRO A 304 5.97 0.62 3.87
C PRO A 304 6.09 1.57 5.06
N LEU A 305 5.76 1.17 6.30
CA LEU A 305 5.68 2.11 7.44
C LEU A 305 6.96 2.94 7.66
N GLN A 306 8.14 2.37 7.46
CA GLN A 306 9.41 3.11 7.58
C GLN A 306 9.51 4.28 6.60
N GLU A 307 8.86 4.19 5.44
CA GLU A 307 8.88 5.21 4.38
C GLU A 307 7.91 6.36 4.64
N CYS A 308 7.05 6.24 5.65
CA CYS A 308 6.20 7.33 6.14
C CYS A 308 7.05 8.43 6.81
N LEU A 309 8.13 8.07 7.52
CA LEU A 309 8.92 9.07 8.27
C LEU A 309 9.58 10.14 7.38
N PRO A 310 10.23 9.81 6.25
CA PRO A 310 10.72 10.83 5.33
C PRO A 310 9.59 11.71 4.78
N THR A 311 8.40 11.14 4.56
CA THR A 311 7.22 11.88 4.08
C THR A 311 6.74 12.87 5.14
N ASP A 312 6.62 12.42 6.39
CA ASP A 312 6.25 13.27 7.52
C ASP A 312 7.28 14.38 7.76
N ARG A 313 8.57 14.07 7.65
CA ARG A 313 9.64 15.09 7.76
C ARG A 313 9.49 16.20 6.71
N MET A 314 9.21 15.83 5.46
CA MET A 314 8.96 16.82 4.40
C MET A 314 7.70 17.64 4.68
N ALA A 315 6.64 17.00 5.19
CA ALA A 315 5.40 17.68 5.56
C ALA A 315 5.59 18.64 6.75
N GLN A 316 6.36 18.27 7.78
CA GLN A 316 6.65 19.11 8.95
C GLN A 316 7.30 20.45 8.56
N ALA A 317 8.18 20.45 7.55
CA ALA A 317 8.78 21.70 7.04
C ALA A 317 7.73 22.65 6.41
N LEU A 318 6.66 22.09 5.84
CA LEU A 318 5.53 22.85 5.31
C LEU A 318 4.55 23.25 6.42
N HIS A 319 4.34 22.38 7.42
CA HIS A 319 3.53 22.67 8.60
C HIS A 319 4.08 23.86 9.40
N ALA A 320 5.40 23.99 9.51
CA ALA A 320 6.07 25.14 10.13
C ALA A 320 5.76 26.48 9.45
N ARG A 321 5.32 26.44 8.18
CA ARG A 321 4.86 27.60 7.41
C ARG A 321 3.34 27.77 7.43
N GLY A 322 2.63 27.00 8.27
CA GLY A 322 1.17 27.01 8.37
C GLY A 322 0.45 26.25 7.24
N ILE A 323 1.16 25.46 6.44
CA ILE A 323 0.59 24.75 5.28
C ILE A 323 0.21 23.33 5.68
N GLY A 324 -1.09 23.03 5.82
CA GLY A 324 -1.61 21.75 6.32
C GLY A 324 -1.58 20.56 5.35
N VAL A 325 -0.52 20.40 4.56
CA VAL A 325 -0.38 19.25 3.64
C VAL A 325 -0.36 17.92 4.40
N ILE A 326 -0.93 16.87 3.80
CA ILE A 326 -1.15 15.53 4.40
C ILE A 326 -2.16 15.54 5.55
N VAL A 327 -1.98 16.38 6.58
CA VAL A 327 -2.90 16.45 7.73
C VAL A 327 -4.32 16.82 7.33
N ASN A 328 -4.49 17.55 6.23
CA ASN A 328 -5.80 17.87 5.66
C ASN A 328 -6.20 16.95 4.50
N ASP A 329 -5.31 16.08 4.03
CA ASP A 329 -5.48 15.36 2.76
C ASP A 329 -5.73 13.85 2.97
N VAL A 330 -5.71 13.38 4.22
CA VAL A 330 -6.04 12.00 4.59
C VAL A 330 -7.31 11.97 5.44
N PRO A 331 -8.18 10.96 5.27
CA PRO A 331 -9.39 10.82 6.06
C PRO A 331 -9.05 10.44 7.51
N ASP A 332 -9.94 10.81 8.43
CA ASP A 332 -9.84 10.42 9.83
C ASP A 332 -10.29 8.96 9.98
N ILE A 333 -9.35 8.07 10.31
CA ILE A 333 -9.61 6.65 10.51
C ILE A 333 -9.89 6.42 12.00
N LEU A 334 -11.09 5.94 12.31
CA LEU A 334 -11.61 5.87 13.68
C LEU A 334 -11.09 4.66 14.50
N PHE A 335 -9.86 4.21 14.24
CA PHE A 335 -9.30 3.00 14.83
C PHE A 335 -9.29 3.02 16.36
N LEU A 336 -8.77 4.07 17.00
CA LEU A 336 -8.70 4.13 18.47
C LEU A 336 -10.10 4.04 19.12
N LYS A 337 -11.08 4.72 18.54
CA LYS A 337 -12.48 4.70 19.03
C LYS A 337 -13.07 3.30 18.91
N GLU A 338 -12.82 2.63 17.78
CA GLU A 338 -13.33 1.27 17.57
C GLU A 338 -12.65 0.25 18.47
N TRP A 339 -11.34 0.40 18.67
CA TRP A 339 -10.58 -0.40 19.62
C TRP A 339 -11.12 -0.30 21.05
N GLU A 340 -11.39 0.92 21.52
CA GLU A 340 -11.98 1.15 22.85
C GLU A 340 -13.36 0.48 22.98
N THR A 341 -14.19 0.60 21.94
CA THR A 341 -15.52 -0.03 21.90
C THR A 341 -15.40 -1.55 21.95
N TRP A 342 -14.49 -2.12 21.17
CA TRP A 342 -14.22 -3.56 21.17
C TRP A 342 -13.72 -4.04 22.54
N GLN A 343 -12.78 -3.32 23.17
CA GLN A 343 -12.26 -3.69 24.49
C GLN A 343 -13.35 -3.67 25.57
N ALA A 344 -14.27 -2.71 25.50
CA ALA A 344 -15.39 -2.64 26.42
C ALA A 344 -16.34 -3.83 26.29
N GLN A 345 -16.51 -4.40 25.08
CA GLN A 345 -17.35 -5.57 24.82
C GLN A 345 -16.73 -6.89 25.29
N GLN A 346 -15.43 -6.92 25.55
CA GLN A 346 -14.75 -8.13 26.06
C GLN A 346 -14.67 -8.21 27.59
N ARG A 347 -15.07 -7.14 28.29
CA ARG A 347 -15.13 -7.07 29.76
C ARG A 347 -16.55 -7.39 30.21
#